data_AF-A0A317LS74-F1
#
_entry.id   AF-A0A317LS74-F1
#
_cell.length_a   1.000
_cell.length_b   1.000
_cell.length_c   1.000
_cell.angle_alpha   90.00
_cell.angle_beta   90.00
_cell.angle_gamma   90.00
#
_symmetry.space_group_name_H-M   'P 1'
#
loop_
_entity.id
_entity.type
_entity.pdbx_description
1 polymer ?
#
loop_
_entity_poly.entity_id
_entity_poly.type
_entity_poly.pdbx_seq_one_letter_code
_entity_poly.pdbx_strand_id
1 'polypeptide(L)'
;MKLRSFFSKYSGRIIICVVLLLLWIFFIPGQEAYYLRNTVKHFERHILQPGLLGLCMLLFLIIAVLRIINVKPLKDALVGAFASLIVLIIVAFIFERLLLSGLLFINRLITTDRDIEKQYVVKFSDDSAGVKQMLIYDPVTDEYSGDEVLIRSIRLQGNPQKGPVAVLFDKGIFGIEHPHMIDVKQ
;
A
#
# COMPACT_ATOMS: atom_id res chain seq x y z
N MET A 1 -38.35 2.88 20.48
CA MET A 1 -38.59 1.67 19.67
C MET A 1 -38.09 1.74 18.21
N LYS A 2 -37.86 2.93 17.61
CA LYS A 2 -37.40 3.07 16.21
C LYS A 2 -35.94 2.63 15.95
N LEU A 3 -35.02 2.84 16.91
CA LEU A 3 -33.61 2.45 16.78
C LEU A 3 -33.43 0.95 16.54
N ARG A 4 -34.15 0.10 17.28
CA ARG A 4 -34.03 -1.36 17.17
C ARG A 4 -34.42 -1.87 15.79
N SER A 5 -35.46 -1.27 15.18
CA SER A 5 -35.85 -1.59 13.79
C SER A 5 -34.85 -1.09 12.75
N PHE A 6 -34.18 0.04 13.01
CA PHE A 6 -33.13 0.58 12.15
C PHE A 6 -31.92 -0.36 12.10
N PHE A 7 -31.41 -0.78 13.26
CA PHE A 7 -30.29 -1.74 13.34
C PHE A 7 -30.65 -3.10 12.72
N SER A 8 -31.88 -3.59 12.90
CA SER A 8 -32.33 -4.84 12.28
C SER A 8 -32.41 -4.75 10.75
N LYS A 9 -32.76 -3.58 10.19
CA LYS A 9 -32.93 -3.39 8.74
C LYS A 9 -31.60 -3.12 8.03
N TYR A 10 -30.64 -2.49 8.71
CA TYR A 10 -29.36 -2.08 8.14
C TYR A 10 -28.16 -2.83 8.70
N SER A 11 -28.35 -3.87 9.51
CA SER A 11 -27.29 -4.63 10.18
C SER A 11 -26.14 -5.00 9.25
N GLY A 12 -26.45 -5.58 8.08
CA GLY A 12 -25.43 -5.96 7.10
C GLY A 12 -24.61 -4.77 6.58
N ARG A 13 -25.26 -3.64 6.27
CA ARG A 13 -24.55 -2.42 5.81
C ARG A 13 -23.68 -1.85 6.92
N ILE A 14 -24.18 -1.85 8.15
CA ILE A 14 -23.43 -1.40 9.33
C ILE A 14 -22.20 -2.28 9.52
N ILE A 15 -22.34 -3.61 9.44
CA ILE A 15 -21.21 -4.55 9.52
C ILE A 15 -20.17 -4.26 8.44
N ILE A 16 -20.60 -4.08 7.18
CA ILE A 16 -19.68 -3.75 6.08
C ILE A 16 -18.95 -2.43 6.35
N CYS A 17 -19.65 -1.38 6.79
CA CYS A 17 -19.02 -0.11 7.13
C CYS A 17 -18.01 -0.25 8.28
N VAL A 18 -18.34 -1.03 9.31
CA VAL A 18 -17.42 -1.30 10.43
C VAL A 18 -16.19 -2.06 9.95
N VAL A 19 -16.35 -3.10 9.14
CA VAL A 19 -15.22 -3.86 8.57
C VAL A 19 -14.35 -2.95 7.70
N LEU A 20 -14.93 -2.15 6.82
CA LEU A 20 -14.18 -1.19 5.99
C LEU A 20 -13.41 -0.17 6.84
N LEU A 21 -14.02 0.31 7.92
CA LEU A 21 -13.38 1.23 8.85
C LEU A 21 -12.22 0.57 9.60
N LEU A 22 -12.38 -0.68 10.03
CA LEU A 22 -11.30 -1.46 10.64
C LEU A 22 -10.15 -1.69 9.66
N LEU A 23 -10.46 -2.01 8.40
CA LEU A 23 -9.43 -2.15 7.36
C LEU A 23 -8.69 -0.82 7.16
N TRP A 24 -9.41 0.31 7.12
CA TRP A 24 -8.80 1.63 6.96
C TRP A 24 -7.89 2.03 8.13
N ILE A 25 -8.31 1.76 9.37
CA ILE A 25 -7.59 2.20 10.56
C ILE A 25 -6.45 1.26 10.93
N PHE A 26 -6.62 -0.05 10.76
CA PHE A 26 -5.65 -1.04 11.25
C PHE A 26 -4.90 -1.75 10.13
N PHE A 27 -5.61 -2.16 9.08
CA PHE A 27 -5.01 -2.98 8.03
C PHE A 27 -4.08 -2.16 7.14
N ILE A 28 -4.53 -0.99 6.65
CA ILE A 28 -3.72 -0.12 5.78
C ILE A 28 -2.38 0.27 6.43
N PRO A 29 -2.36 0.96 7.60
CA PRO A 29 -1.09 1.34 8.22
C PRO A 29 -0.29 0.10 8.67
N GLY A 30 -0.98 -0.98 9.03
CA GLY A 30 -0.37 -2.25 9.36
C GLY A 30 0.44 -2.84 8.21
N GLN A 31 -0.03 -2.75 6.96
CA GLN A 31 0.74 -3.24 5.80
C GLN A 31 1.85 -2.27 5.40
N GLU A 32 1.60 -0.95 5.40
CA GLU A 32 2.61 0.05 5.04
C GLU A 32 3.84 -0.01 5.97
N ALA A 33 3.67 -0.35 7.24
CA ALA A 33 4.74 -0.46 8.23
C ALA A 33 5.77 -1.58 7.99
N TYR A 34 5.55 -2.45 6.99
CA TYR A 34 6.50 -3.49 6.60
C TYR A 34 7.40 -3.09 5.43
N TYR A 35 7.06 -2.03 4.70
CA TYR A 35 7.73 -1.70 3.45
C TYR A 35 8.40 -0.33 3.54
N LEU A 36 9.52 -0.19 2.84
CA LEU A 36 10.15 1.12 2.65
C LEU A 36 9.19 2.03 1.87
N ARG A 37 9.02 3.26 2.34
CA ARG A 37 8.10 4.26 1.77
C ARG A 37 8.41 4.55 0.32
N ASN A 38 9.68 4.59 -0.06
CA ASN A 38 10.09 4.83 -1.45
C ASN A 38 9.69 3.65 -2.36
N THR A 39 9.84 2.41 -1.90
CA THR A 39 9.43 1.22 -2.66
C THR A 39 7.91 1.17 -2.84
N VAL A 40 7.14 1.46 -1.78
CA VAL A 40 5.67 1.54 -1.87
C VAL A 40 5.24 2.62 -2.86
N LYS A 41 5.80 3.83 -2.76
CA LYS A 41 5.49 4.93 -3.69
C LYS A 41 5.85 4.61 -5.13
N HIS A 42 6.98 3.93 -5.35
CA HIS A 42 7.36 3.50 -6.68
C HIS A 42 6.35 2.49 -7.25
N PHE A 43 5.96 1.48 -6.45
CA PHE A 43 4.95 0.50 -6.84
C PHE A 43 3.59 1.14 -7.12
N GLU A 44 3.15 2.05 -6.24
CA GLU A 44 1.90 2.81 -6.38
C GLU A 44 1.86 3.55 -7.73
N ARG A 45 2.91 4.30 -8.06
CA ARG A 45 2.96 5.14 -9.27
C ARG A 45 3.18 4.37 -10.57
N HIS A 46 4.01 3.33 -10.54
CA HIS A 46 4.44 2.65 -11.78
C HIS A 46 3.65 1.39 -12.08
N ILE A 47 2.98 0.79 -11.08
CA ILE A 47 2.26 -0.47 -11.25
C ILE A 47 0.79 -0.31 -10.90
N LEU A 48 0.47 0.13 -9.67
CA LEU A 48 -0.92 0.20 -9.21
C LEU A 48 -1.74 1.21 -10.02
N GLN A 49 -1.31 2.48 -10.08
CA GLN A 49 -2.06 3.54 -10.74
C GLN A 49 -2.28 3.27 -12.25
N PRO A 50 -1.25 2.88 -13.02
CA PRO A 50 -1.45 2.49 -14.42
C PRO A 50 -2.34 1.26 -14.57
N GLY A 51 -2.20 0.26 -13.70
CA GLY A 51 -3.04 -0.94 -13.70
C GLY A 51 -4.51 -0.62 -13.39
N LEU A 52 -4.76 0.25 -12.43
CA LEU A 52 -6.10 0.73 -12.05
C LEU A 52 -6.75 1.50 -13.20
N LEU A 53 -5.98 2.38 -13.85
CA LEU A 53 -6.45 3.12 -15.02
C LEU A 53 -6.76 2.19 -16.20
N GLY A 54 -5.91 1.20 -16.46
CA GLY A 54 -6.16 0.17 -17.46
C GLY A 54 -7.43 -0.64 -17.18
N LEU A 55 -7.65 -1.04 -15.92
CA LEU A 55 -8.86 -1.74 -15.49
C LEU A 55 -10.11 -0.87 -15.66
N CYS A 56 -10.06 0.40 -15.26
CA CYS A 56 -11.16 1.35 -15.45
C CYS A 56 -11.50 1.53 -16.93
N MET A 57 -10.50 1.64 -17.81
CA MET A 57 -10.70 1.76 -19.26
C MET A 57 -11.33 0.48 -19.85
N LEU A 58 -10.89 -0.70 -19.41
CA LEU A 58 -11.46 -1.97 -19.84
C LEU A 58 -12.94 -2.11 -19.41
N LEU A 59 -13.25 -1.83 -18.13
CA LEU A 59 -14.61 -1.87 -17.62
C LEU A 59 -15.50 -0.83 -18.31
N PHE A 60 -14.98 0.37 -18.57
CA PHE A 60 -15.68 1.39 -19.33
C PHE A 60 -16.02 0.90 -20.75
N LEU A 61 -15.07 0.30 -21.45
CA LEU A 61 -15.31 -0.25 -22.79
C LEU A 61 -16.43 -1.30 -22.77
N ILE A 62 -16.40 -2.23 -21.80
CA ILE A 62 -17.42 -3.26 -21.63
C ILE A 62 -18.80 -2.62 -21.39
N ILE A 63 -18.88 -1.67 -20.45
CA ILE A 63 -20.13 -0.97 -20.13
C ILE A 63 -20.64 -0.17 -21.33
N ALA A 64 -19.75 0.53 -22.05
CA ALA A 64 -20.10 1.32 -23.22
C ALA A 64 -20.69 0.43 -24.32
N VAL A 65 -20.05 -0.70 -24.63
CA VAL A 65 -20.55 -1.67 -25.61
C VAL A 65 -21.92 -2.21 -25.20
N LEU A 66 -22.07 -2.65 -23.95
CA LEU A 66 -23.34 -3.15 -23.43
C LEU A 66 -24.46 -2.09 -23.50
N ARG A 67 -24.14 -0.83 -23.21
CA ARG A 67 -25.10 0.29 -23.28
C ARG A 67 -25.50 0.60 -24.72
N ILE A 68 -24.55 0.64 -25.65
CA ILE A 68 -24.82 0.91 -27.08
C ILE A 68 -25.75 -0.15 -27.67
N ILE A 69 -25.58 -1.42 -27.29
CA ILE A 69 -26.40 -2.52 -27.78
C ILE A 69 -27.82 -2.46 -27.20
N ASN A 70 -27.97 -2.14 -25.92
CA ASN A 70 -29.24 -2.29 -25.20
C ASN A 70 -30.06 -1.00 -25.03
N VAL A 71 -29.47 0.17 -25.22
CA VAL A 71 -30.13 1.47 -24.97
C VAL A 71 -30.24 2.26 -26.27
N LYS A 72 -31.48 2.62 -26.63
CA LYS A 72 -31.78 3.60 -27.69
C LYS A 72 -32.48 4.80 -27.05
N PRO A 73 -32.16 6.05 -27.46
CA PRO A 73 -31.20 6.47 -28.48
C PRO A 73 -29.72 6.39 -28.05
N LEU A 74 -28.79 6.41 -29.03
CA LEU A 74 -27.34 6.33 -28.80
C LEU A 74 -26.80 7.41 -27.83
N LYS A 75 -27.41 8.60 -27.86
CA LYS A 75 -27.06 9.70 -26.95
C LYS A 75 -27.17 9.29 -25.48
N ASP A 76 -28.24 8.60 -25.13
CA ASP A 76 -28.50 8.19 -23.74
C ASP A 76 -27.57 7.04 -23.33
N ALA A 77 -27.22 6.17 -24.28
CA ALA A 77 -26.19 5.15 -24.08
C ALA A 77 -24.82 5.77 -23.74
N LEU A 78 -24.39 6.79 -24.49
CA LEU A 78 -23.12 7.49 -24.26
C LEU A 78 -23.12 8.25 -22.92
N VAL A 79 -24.17 9.01 -22.62
CA VAL A 79 -24.29 9.72 -21.33
C VAL A 79 -24.24 8.74 -20.16
N GLY A 80 -24.94 7.61 -20.24
CA GLY A 80 -24.90 6.57 -19.22
C GLY A 80 -23.53 5.91 -19.07
N ALA A 81 -22.80 5.71 -20.18
CA ALA A 81 -21.44 5.20 -20.15
C ALA A 81 -20.47 6.19 -19.47
N PHE A 82 -20.52 7.47 -19.82
CA PHE A 82 -19.69 8.51 -19.18
C PHE A 82 -20.01 8.67 -17.70
N ALA A 83 -21.29 8.65 -17.31
CA ALA A 83 -21.67 8.65 -15.90
C ALA A 83 -21.09 7.44 -15.15
N SER A 84 -21.10 6.26 -15.79
CA SER A 84 -20.51 5.05 -15.22
C SER A 84 -18.98 5.17 -15.09
N LEU A 85 -18.30 5.79 -16.06
CA LEU A 85 -16.86 6.07 -15.99
C LEU A 85 -16.52 6.95 -14.79
N ILE A 86 -17.28 8.03 -14.56
CA ILE A 86 -17.07 8.93 -13.42
C ILE A 86 -17.23 8.16 -12.11
N VAL A 87 -18.29 7.35 -11.99
CA VAL A 87 -18.51 6.51 -10.81
C VAL A 87 -17.36 5.51 -10.61
N LEU A 88 -16.90 4.85 -11.69
CA LEU A 88 -15.77 3.92 -11.63
C LEU A 88 -14.49 4.60 -11.14
N ILE A 89 -14.15 5.79 -11.65
CA ILE A 89 -12.97 6.55 -11.23
C ILE A 89 -13.05 6.92 -9.76
N ILE A 90 -14.21 7.43 -9.30
CA ILE A 90 -14.42 7.80 -7.90
C ILE A 90 -14.26 6.57 -6.99
N VAL A 91 -14.88 5.45 -7.35
CA VAL A 91 -14.78 4.20 -6.59
C VAL A 91 -13.34 3.71 -6.56
N ALA A 92 -12.67 3.68 -7.72
CA ALA A 92 -11.28 3.25 -7.83
C ALA A 92 -10.34 4.08 -6.94
N PHE A 93 -10.53 5.41 -6.93
CA PHE A 93 -9.75 6.31 -6.09
C PHE A 93 -10.01 6.12 -4.58
N ILE A 94 -11.28 5.97 -4.18
CA ILE A 94 -11.66 5.74 -2.77
C ILE A 94 -11.04 4.43 -2.24
N PHE A 95 -10.98 3.40 -3.09
CA PHE A 95 -10.45 2.08 -2.70
C PHE A 95 -8.98 1.87 -3.06
N GLU A 96 -8.29 2.85 -3.64
CA GLU A 96 -6.89 2.74 -4.09
C GLU A 96 -5.97 2.27 -2.95
N ARG A 97 -6.03 2.92 -1.78
CA ARG A 97 -5.21 2.54 -0.62
C ARG A 97 -5.52 1.15 -0.08
N LEU A 98 -6.79 0.74 -0.15
CA LEU A 98 -7.21 -0.59 0.29
C LEU A 98 -6.65 -1.67 -0.65
N LEU A 99 -6.72 -1.41 -1.96
CA LEU A 99 -6.13 -2.27 -2.99
C LEU A 99 -4.61 -2.35 -2.84
N LEU A 100 -3.93 -1.21 -2.66
CA LEU A 100 -2.49 -1.14 -2.41
C LEU A 100 -2.12 -2.03 -1.22
N SER A 101 -2.80 -1.86 -0.09
CA SER A 101 -2.55 -2.63 1.13
C SER A 101 -2.81 -4.13 0.92
N GLY A 102 -3.85 -4.48 0.16
CA GLY A 102 -4.11 -5.87 -0.23
C GLY A 102 -2.99 -6.47 -1.08
N LEU A 103 -2.47 -5.72 -2.06
CA LEU A 103 -1.34 -6.16 -2.89
C LEU A 103 -0.06 -6.28 -2.08
N LEU A 104 0.22 -5.35 -1.16
CA LEU A 104 1.35 -5.42 -0.22
C LEU A 104 1.22 -6.64 0.71
N PHE A 105 0.01 -6.97 1.15
CA PHE A 105 -0.23 -8.17 1.95
C PHE A 105 0.05 -9.44 1.15
N ILE A 106 -0.47 -9.54 -0.08
CA ILE A 106 -0.21 -10.68 -0.98
C ILE A 106 1.27 -10.79 -1.32
N ASN A 107 1.94 -9.66 -1.58
CA ASN A 107 3.38 -9.59 -1.83
C ASN A 107 4.17 -10.23 -0.69
N ARG A 108 3.82 -9.91 0.56
CA ARG A 108 4.49 -10.47 1.74
C ARG A 108 4.17 -11.94 1.94
N LEU A 109 2.94 -12.35 1.64
CA LEU A 109 2.50 -13.74 1.82
C LEU A 109 3.20 -14.69 0.86
N ILE A 110 3.49 -14.23 -0.36
CA ILE A 110 4.13 -15.02 -1.42
C ILE A 110 5.51 -14.45 -1.68
N THR A 111 6.50 -14.96 -0.94
CA THR A 111 7.91 -14.61 -1.11
C THR A 111 8.54 -15.39 -2.26
N THR A 112 9.18 -14.69 -3.18
CA THR A 112 9.89 -15.28 -4.33
C THR A 112 11.38 -15.42 -4.04
N ASP A 113 12.00 -14.36 -3.50
CA ASP A 113 13.41 -14.35 -3.12
C ASP A 113 13.53 -13.98 -1.64
N ARG A 114 14.47 -14.61 -0.94
CA ARG A 114 14.73 -14.39 0.49
C ARG A 114 16.17 -13.96 0.71
N ASP A 115 16.39 -13.30 1.85
CA ASP A 115 17.73 -12.99 2.37
C ASP A 115 18.60 -12.18 1.39
N ILE A 116 17.97 -11.26 0.64
CA ILE A 116 18.68 -10.30 -0.22
C ILE A 116 19.43 -9.32 0.68
N GLU A 117 20.75 -9.44 0.73
CA GLU A 117 21.59 -8.60 1.57
C GLU A 117 21.84 -7.23 0.92
N LYS A 118 21.53 -6.16 1.66
CA LYS A 118 21.85 -4.77 1.28
C LYS A 118 22.67 -4.08 2.34
N GLN A 119 23.73 -3.41 1.92
CA GLN A 119 24.67 -2.72 2.79
C GLN A 119 24.25 -1.27 2.99
N TYR A 120 24.13 -0.86 4.25
CA TYR A 120 23.81 0.52 4.65
C TYR A 120 24.87 1.04 5.62
N VAL A 121 25.00 2.36 5.75
CA VAL A 121 25.90 2.97 6.73
C VAL A 121 25.09 3.77 7.74
N VAL A 122 25.17 3.37 9.01
CA VAL A 122 24.52 4.07 10.11
C VAL A 122 25.39 5.25 10.56
N LYS A 123 24.80 6.44 10.55
CA LYS A 123 25.38 7.66 11.13
C LYS A 123 24.43 8.21 12.20
N PHE A 124 25.00 8.80 13.23
CA PHE A 124 24.24 9.56 14.22
C PHE A 124 24.52 11.04 14.00
N SER A 125 23.47 11.83 13.83
CA SER A 125 23.56 13.28 13.91
C SER A 125 23.01 13.71 15.26
N ASP A 126 23.70 14.64 15.91
CA ASP A 126 23.12 15.34 17.05
C ASP A 126 22.11 16.36 16.50
N ASP A 127 20.87 16.27 16.96
CA ASP A 127 19.87 17.29 16.69
C ASP A 127 20.09 18.50 17.61
N SER A 128 19.52 19.64 17.25
CA SER A 128 19.57 20.92 17.98
C SER A 128 19.07 20.80 19.43
N ALA A 129 18.29 19.76 19.73
CA ALA A 129 17.78 19.40 21.05
C ALA A 129 18.62 18.33 21.79
N GLY A 130 19.78 17.93 21.27
CA GLY A 130 20.65 16.90 21.86
C GLY A 130 20.17 15.45 21.68
N VAL A 131 19.13 15.23 20.86
CA VAL A 131 18.63 13.89 20.53
C VAL A 131 19.46 13.32 19.38
N LYS A 132 20.08 12.16 19.59
CA LYS A 132 20.80 11.44 18.53
C LYS A 132 19.80 10.87 17.53
N GLN A 133 19.71 11.49 16.36
CA GLN A 133 18.93 10.95 15.25
C GLN A 133 19.77 9.96 14.46
N MET A 134 19.21 8.78 14.22
CA MET A 134 19.82 7.75 13.39
C MET A 134 19.52 8.08 11.92
N LEU A 135 20.57 8.35 11.16
CA LEU A 135 20.53 8.55 9.72
C LEU A 135 21.13 7.32 9.04
N ILE A 136 20.45 6.82 8.02
CA ILE A 136 20.90 5.65 7.30
C ILE A 136 21.31 6.09 5.91
N TYR A 137 22.58 5.91 5.59
CA TYR A 137 23.12 6.22 4.27
C TYR A 137 23.10 4.97 3.40
N ASP A 138 22.53 5.09 2.21
CA ASP A 138 22.58 4.06 1.17
C ASP A 138 23.76 4.37 0.23
N PRO A 139 24.81 3.55 0.22
CA PRO A 139 25.98 3.77 -0.63
C PRO A 139 25.71 3.53 -2.12
N VAL A 140 24.61 2.86 -2.48
CA VAL A 140 24.26 2.59 -3.88
C VAL A 140 23.57 3.80 -4.49
N THR A 141 22.67 4.44 -3.74
CA THR A 141 21.93 5.61 -4.23
C THR A 141 22.58 6.94 -3.86
N ASP A 142 23.59 6.93 -3.00
CA ASP A 142 24.23 8.13 -2.42
C ASP A 142 23.25 9.04 -1.65
N GLU A 143 22.20 8.44 -1.07
CA GLU A 143 21.14 9.16 -0.37
C GLU A 143 21.06 8.78 1.12
N TYR A 144 20.62 9.74 1.93
CA TYR A 144 20.23 9.48 3.31
C TYR A 144 18.75 9.11 3.36
N SER A 145 18.46 7.95 3.93
CA SER A 145 17.13 7.47 4.24
C SER A 145 16.80 7.72 5.72
N GLY A 146 15.68 8.42 5.95
CA GLY A 146 15.03 8.55 7.25
C GLY A 146 13.85 7.57 7.42
N ASP A 147 13.83 6.48 6.65
CA ASP A 147 12.71 5.54 6.65
C ASP A 147 12.60 4.79 7.98
N GLU A 148 11.48 4.96 8.68
CA GLU A 148 11.24 4.35 9.99
C GLU A 148 11.31 2.82 9.95
N VAL A 149 10.93 2.20 8.82
CA VAL A 149 10.97 0.74 8.68
C VAL A 149 12.43 0.25 8.64
N LEU A 150 13.31 0.99 7.95
CA LEU A 150 14.73 0.67 7.87
C LEU A 150 15.45 0.94 9.21
N ILE A 151 15.10 2.04 9.88
CA ILE A 151 15.60 2.35 11.22
C ILE A 151 15.18 1.24 12.20
N ARG A 152 13.93 0.80 12.13
CA ARG A 152 13.40 -0.27 12.97
C ARG A 152 14.09 -1.60 12.68
N SER A 153 14.28 -1.97 11.42
CA SER A 153 14.92 -3.26 11.07
C SER A 153 16.36 -3.32 11.61
N ILE A 154 17.13 -2.24 11.46
CA ILE A 154 18.50 -2.17 11.97
C ILE A 154 18.53 -2.22 13.50
N ARG A 155 17.62 -1.51 14.19
CA ARG A 155 17.53 -1.57 15.67
C ARG A 155 17.18 -2.97 16.17
N LEU A 156 16.34 -3.70 15.45
CA LEU A 156 15.96 -5.08 15.80
C LEU A 156 17.12 -6.06 15.63
N GLN A 157 18.11 -5.78 14.77
CA GLN A 157 19.30 -6.61 14.62
C GLN A 157 20.31 -6.48 15.78
N GLY A 158 20.12 -5.51 16.68
CA GLY A 158 21.00 -5.24 17.82
C GLY A 158 21.36 -3.76 17.96
N ASN A 159 22.05 -3.38 19.02
CA ASN A 159 22.41 -1.99 19.31
C ASN A 159 23.26 -1.41 18.16
N PRO A 160 22.74 -0.46 17.35
CA PRO A 160 23.40 -0.03 16.12
C PRO A 160 24.65 0.78 16.45
N GLN A 161 25.82 0.19 16.28
CA GLN A 161 27.07 0.93 16.29
C GLN A 161 27.19 1.75 15.00
N LYS A 162 27.83 2.92 15.08
CA LYS A 162 28.15 3.72 13.89
C LYS A 162 29.02 2.88 12.95
N GLY A 163 28.59 2.69 11.70
CA GLY A 163 29.31 1.85 10.76
C GLY A 163 28.43 1.19 9.70
N PRO A 164 29.03 0.32 8.87
CA PRO A 164 28.29 -0.47 7.90
C PRO A 164 27.41 -1.51 8.62
N VAL A 165 26.19 -1.70 8.11
CA VAL A 165 25.21 -2.68 8.59
C VAL A 165 24.59 -3.36 7.38
N ALA A 166 24.55 -4.69 7.43
CA ALA A 166 23.86 -5.52 6.46
C ALA A 166 22.38 -5.69 6.87
N VAL A 167 21.46 -5.26 6.00
CA VAL A 167 20.03 -5.48 6.18
C VAL A 167 19.59 -6.52 5.16
N LEU A 168 18.94 -7.57 5.65
CA LEU A 168 18.35 -8.61 4.81
C LEU A 168 16.96 -8.18 4.35
N PHE A 169 16.62 -8.46 3.10
CA PHE A 169 15.33 -8.19 2.49
C PHE A 169 14.74 -9.46 1.91
N ASP A 170 13.42 -9.55 1.98
CA ASP A 170 12.64 -10.50 1.21
C ASP A 170 11.96 -9.78 0.06
N LYS A 171 11.78 -10.48 -1.06
CA LYS A 171 11.09 -9.97 -2.24
C LYS A 171 9.86 -10.80 -2.52
N GLY A 172 8.71 -10.13 -2.61
CA GLY A 172 7.45 -10.78 -2.88
C GLY A 172 7.15 -10.98 -4.37
N ILE A 173 5.98 -11.57 -4.65
CA ILE A 173 5.49 -11.86 -6.01
C ILE A 173 5.36 -10.63 -6.91
N PHE A 174 5.11 -9.45 -6.33
CA PHE A 174 5.05 -8.19 -7.09
C PHE A 174 6.41 -7.49 -7.20
N GLY A 175 7.49 -8.17 -6.80
CA GLY A 175 8.84 -7.66 -6.86
C GLY A 175 9.15 -6.55 -5.85
N ILE A 176 8.25 -6.31 -4.89
CA ILE A 176 8.42 -5.31 -3.85
C ILE A 176 9.23 -5.94 -2.73
N GLU A 177 10.34 -5.31 -2.40
CA GLU A 177 11.21 -5.73 -1.30
C GLU A 177 10.71 -5.19 0.03
N HIS A 178 10.79 -5.99 1.08
CA HIS A 178 10.57 -5.58 2.46
C HIS A 178 11.70 -6.09 3.36
N PRO A 179 12.12 -5.33 4.39
CA PRO A 179 13.12 -5.81 5.33
C PRO A 179 12.69 -7.13 5.98
N HIS A 180 13.61 -8.06 6.06
CA HIS A 180 13.44 -9.29 6.81
C HIS A 180 13.45 -8.92 8.29
N MET A 181 12.28 -8.89 8.91
CA MET A 181 12.18 -8.67 10.35
C MET A 181 12.48 -9.99 11.04
N ILE A 182 13.74 -10.19 11.42
CA ILE A 182 14.15 -11.30 12.28
C ILE A 182 13.37 -11.13 13.59
N ASP A 183 12.49 -12.08 13.87
CA ASP A 183 11.90 -12.24 15.20
C ASP A 183 13.06 -12.64 16.11
N VAL A 184 13.67 -11.67 16.79
CA VAL A 184 14.65 -11.95 17.83
C VAL A 184 13.87 -12.66 18.92
N LYS A 185 13.86 -14.00 18.87
CA LYS A 185 13.44 -14.81 20.00
C LYS A 185 14.26 -14.33 21.20
N GLN A 186 13.57 -13.65 22.11
CA GLN A 186 14.07 -13.30 23.43
C GLN A 186 14.44 -14.57 24.20
#